data_AF-A0A0J9EU22-F1
#
_entry.id   AF-A0A0J9EU22-F1
#
_cell.length_a   1.000
_cell.length_b   1.000
_cell.length_c   1.000
_cell.angle_alpha   90.00
_cell.angle_beta   90.00
_cell.angle_gamma   90.00
#
_symmetry.space_group_name_H-M   'P 1'
#
loop_
_entity.id
_entity.type
_entity.pdbx_description
1 polymer ?
#
loop_
_entity_poly.entity_id
_entity_poly.type
_entity_poly.pdbx_seq_one_letter_code
_entity_poly.pdbx_strand_id
1 'polypeptide(L)' 'FSDMMKIESLCEICFYQKSENLIFFKIIFTYLVCEIDERNHQFQYSTLDVIQVAAEFTLATLFK' A
#
# COMPACT_ATOMS: atom_id res chain seq x y z
N PHE A 1 -2.85 8.58 -28.83
CA PHE A 1 -3.00 8.97 -27.41
C PHE A 1 -3.66 7.88 -26.58
N SER A 2 -4.87 7.40 -26.90
CA SER A 2 -5.54 6.35 -26.09
C SER A 2 -4.76 5.04 -26.01
N ASP A 3 -4.21 4.54 -27.12
CA ASP A 3 -3.49 3.26 -27.12
C ASP A 3 -2.14 3.33 -26.40
N MET A 4 -1.49 4.50 -26.42
CA MET A 4 -0.24 4.75 -25.68
C MET A 4 -0.49 4.69 -24.16
N MET A 5 -1.55 5.35 -23.67
CA MET A 5 -1.94 5.28 -22.26
C MET A 5 -2.28 3.84 -21.81
N LYS A 6 -2.96 3.06 -22.67
CA LYS A 6 -3.27 1.66 -22.36
C LYS A 6 -2.01 0.79 -22.22
N ILE A 7 -1.01 1.02 -23.07
CA ILE A 7 0.26 0.30 -23.01
C ILE A 7 1.00 0.66 -21.72
N GLU A 8 1.04 1.94 -21.36
CA GLU A 8 1.65 2.41 -20.10
C GLU A 8 0.98 1.77 -18.88
N SER A 9 -0.35 1.77 -18.81
CA SER A 9 -1.08 1.14 -17.70
C SER A 9 -0.86 -0.38 -17.60
N LEU A 10 -0.79 -1.10 -18.72
CA LEU A 10 -0.50 -2.54 -18.71
C LEU A 10 0.93 -2.84 -18.21
N CYS A 11 1.89 -2.00 -18.58
CA CYS A 11 3.26 -2.12 -18.08
C CYS A 11 3.33 -1.89 -16.56
N GLU A 12 2.62 -0.89 -16.04
CA GLU A 12 2.55 -0.63 -14.60
C GLU A 12 1.91 -1.79 -13.84
N ILE A 13 0.78 -2.32 -14.32
CA ILE A 13 0.13 -3.48 -13.70
C ILE A 13 1.09 -4.69 -13.67
N CYS A 14 1.77 -4.98 -14.78
CA CYS A 14 2.73 -6.07 -14.87
C CYS A 14 3.92 -5.87 -13.91
N PHE A 15 4.38 -4.63 -13.76
CA PHE A 15 5.44 -4.27 -12.82
C PHE A 15 5.01 -4.52 -11.38
N TYR A 16 3.85 -3.98 -10.95
CA TYR A 16 3.37 -4.13 -9.58
C TYR A 16 2.97 -5.56 -9.23
N GLN A 17 2.45 -6.34 -10.18
CA GLN A 17 2.14 -7.76 -9.96
C GLN A 17 3.39 -8.62 -9.73
N LYS A 18 4.54 -8.23 -10.27
CA LYS A 18 5.82 -8.94 -10.08
C LYS A 18 6.62 -8.44 -8.88
N SER A 19 6.32 -7.25 -8.37
CA SER A 19 7.02 -6.68 -7.23
C SER A 19 6.42 -7.19 -5.91
N GLU A 20 7.26 -7.68 -5.01
CA GLU A 20 6.88 -7.98 -3.62
C GLU A 20 7.01 -6.75 -2.70
N ASN A 21 7.29 -5.57 -3.27
CA ASN A 21 7.47 -4.35 -2.50
C ASN A 21 6.13 -3.76 -2.07
N LEU A 22 6.11 -3.24 -0.84
CA LEU A 22 4.99 -2.45 -0.34
C LEU A 22 4.85 -1.16 -1.16
N ILE A 23 3.62 -0.85 -1.55
CA ILE A 23 3.26 0.29 -2.39
C ILE A 23 3.14 1.56 -1.54
N PHE A 24 2.64 1.46 -0.30
CA PHE A 24 2.47 2.64 0.53
C PHE A 24 3.78 3.10 1.16
N PHE A 25 3.95 4.41 1.21
CA PHE A 25 5.08 5.01 1.90
C PHE A 25 4.88 4.93 3.42
N LYS A 26 5.85 4.35 4.13
CA LYS A 26 5.77 4.07 5.57
C LYS A 26 5.40 5.28 6.43
N ILE A 27 5.91 6.47 6.10
CA ILE A 27 5.64 7.70 6.87
C ILE A 27 4.16 8.10 6.76
N ILE A 28 3.60 8.06 5.55
CA ILE A 28 2.20 8.43 5.32
C ILE A 28 1.28 7.40 5.98
N PHE A 29 1.62 6.12 5.86
CA PHE A 29 0.85 5.04 6.47
C PHE A 29 0.85 5.12 8.00
N THR A 30 2.02 5.38 8.60
CA THR A 30 2.14 5.57 10.06
C THR A 30 1.31 6.76 10.53
N TYR A 31 1.36 7.88 9.81
CA TYR A 31 0.52 9.04 10.14
C TYR A 31 -0.97 8.70 10.10
N LEU A 32 -1.42 7.99 9.06
CA LEU A 32 -2.81 7.54 8.94
C LEU A 32 -3.24 6.65 10.11
N VAL A 33 -2.41 5.67 10.50
CA VAL A 33 -2.70 4.78 11.64
C VAL A 33 -2.79 5.59 12.95
N CYS A 34 -1.88 6.54 13.17
CA CYS A 34 -1.89 7.40 14.36
C CYS A 34 -3.12 8.31 14.44
N GLU A 35 -3.60 8.82 13.30
CA GLU A 35 -4.83 9.62 13.24
C GLU A 35 -6.08 8.77 13.50
N ILE A 36 -6.12 7.52 13.01
CA ILE A 36 -7.23 6.58 13.25
C ILE A 36 -7.27 6.11 14.70
N ASP A 37 -6.12 5.83 15.32
CA ASP A 37 -6.03 5.33 16.71
C ASP A 37 -6.17 6.44 17.77
N GLU A 38 -6.65 7.64 17.39
CA GLU A 38 -6.93 8.76 18.29
C GLU A 38 -5.82 9.03 19.34
N ARG A 39 -4.55 8.99 18.91
CA ARG A 39 -3.33 9.23 19.72
C ARG A 39 -3.04 8.29 20.90
N ASN A 40 -3.76 7.18 21.11
CA ASN A 40 -3.68 6.50 22.41
C ASN A 40 -2.77 5.27 22.49
N HIS A 41 -2.28 4.71 21.37
CA HIS A 41 -1.29 3.64 21.41
C HIS A 41 -0.02 3.99 20.62
N GLN A 42 1.11 4.04 21.34
CA GLN A 42 2.41 4.09 20.71
C GLN A 42 2.73 2.69 20.17
N PHE A 43 2.32 2.43 18.92
CA PHE A 43 2.61 1.15 18.26
C PHE A 43 4.12 0.95 18.11
N GLN A 44 4.56 -0.30 18.27
CA GLN A 44 5.90 -0.67 17.89
C GLN A 44 6.06 -0.58 16.37
N TYR A 45 7.27 -0.29 15.91
CA TYR A 45 7.59 -0.25 14.48
C TYR A 45 7.24 -1.57 13.78
N SER A 46 7.51 -2.70 14.43
CA SER A 46 7.14 -4.04 13.94
C SER A 46 5.63 -4.21 13.80
N THR A 47 4.83 -3.65 14.70
CA THR A 47 3.37 -3.67 14.62
C THR A 47 2.88 -2.85 13.43
N LEU A 48 3.44 -1.66 13.20
CA LEU A 48 3.09 -0.81 12.06
C LEU A 48 3.42 -1.49 10.73
N ASP A 49 4.57 -2.18 10.63
CA ASP A 49 4.95 -2.94 9.44
C ASP A 49 3.95 -4.07 9.14
N VAL A 50 3.52 -4.81 10.18
CA VAL A 50 2.51 -5.88 10.02
C VAL A 50 1.16 -5.32 9.58
N ILE A 51 0.72 -4.20 10.18
CA ILE A 51 -0.53 -3.53 9.80
C ILE A 51 -0.46 -3.07 8.33
N GLN A 52 0.70 -2.54 7.89
CA GLN A 52 0.89 -2.12 6.51
C GLN A 52 0.81 -3.30 5.53
N VAL A 53 1.55 -4.38 5.79
CA VAL A 53 1.50 -5.59 4.95
C VAL A 53 0.07 -6.13 4.85
N ALA A 54 -0.64 -6.22 5.98
CA ALA A 54 -2.02 -6.71 6.01
C ALA A 54 -2.98 -5.80 5.24
N ALA A 55 -2.85 -4.49 5.39
CA ALA A 55 -3.71 -3.52 4.70
C ALA A 55 -3.49 -3.57 3.18
N GLU A 56 -2.24 -3.56 2.72
CA GLU A 56 -1.92 -3.63 1.29
C GLU A 56 -2.36 -4.96 0.67
N PHE A 57 -2.16 -6.07 1.37
CA PHE A 57 -2.64 -7.37 0.92
C PHE A 57 -4.17 -7.41 0.81
N THR A 58 -4.86 -6.84 1.79
CA THR A 58 -6.33 -6.76 1.79
C THR A 58 -6.83 -5.92 0.62
N LEU A 59 -6.22 -4.76 0.37
CA LEU A 59 -6.58 -3.90 -0.76
C LEU A 59 -6.26 -4.55 -2.11
N ALA A 60 -5.11 -5.19 -2.26
CA ALA A 60 -4.74 -5.92 -3.47
C ALA A 60 -5.74 -7.06 -3.75
N THR A 61 -6.23 -7.72 -2.70
CA THR A 61 -7.27 -8.75 -2.83
C THR A 61 -8.63 -8.16 -3.17
N LEU A 62 -8.99 -7.00 -2.60
CA LEU A 62 -10.27 -6.32 -2.84
C LEU A 62 -10.39 -5.78 -4.26
N PHE A 63 -9.31 -5.26 -4.83
CA PHE A 63 -9.28 -4.69 -6.19
C PHE A 63 -8.91 -5.69 -7.29
N LYS A 64 -8.75 -6.98 -6.95
CA LYS A 64 -8.59 -8.06 -7.92
C LYS A 64 -9.92 -8.41 -8.57
#